data_AF-A0A7X3WER7-F1
#
_entry.id   AF-A0A7X3WER7-F1
#
_cell.length_a   1.000
_cell.length_b   1.000
_cell.length_c   1.000
_cell.angle_alpha   90.00
_cell.angle_beta   90.00
_cell.angle_gamma   90.00
#
_symmetry.space_group_name_H-M   'P 1'
#
loop_
_entity.id
_entity.type
_entity.pdbx_description
1 polymer ?
#
loop_
_entity_poly.entity_id
_entity_poly.type
_entity_poly.pdbx_seq_one_letter_code
_entity_poly.pdbx_strand_id
1 'polypeptide(L)'
;MISPVVRDEIKRGDVILSRQRLEIVSSLTVLELSQDVIVLVDKLLDTGVVPLNSVPDAQHIAVATVHNIEYLVSWNHKHIVNEHKREQIKRVCREAGFNPTILCTPIELMEDIQMQETAEKQPEFDPETYTNPILEECYRIKAEISAQFKTTEEYYHYLKAMQEEEKRKGIKYVSYYEPSNQKTPVKCDDSD
;
A
#
# COMPACT_ATOMS: atom_id res chain seq x y z
N MET A 1 1.82 15.88 7.90
CA MET A 1 0.92 16.71 7.05
C MET A 1 -0.15 15.82 6.46
N ILE A 2 -1.31 16.36 6.10
CA ILE A 2 -2.43 15.60 5.53
C ILE A 2 -3.15 16.44 4.46
N SER A 3 -3.58 15.83 3.35
CA SER A 3 -4.35 16.55 2.34
C SER A 3 -5.84 16.69 2.75
N PRO A 4 -6.57 17.71 2.26
CA PRO A 4 -8.01 17.79 2.46
C PRO A 4 -8.76 16.59 1.89
N VAL A 5 -8.23 15.98 0.84
CA VAL A 5 -8.78 14.76 0.20
C VAL A 5 -8.73 13.58 1.17
N VAL A 6 -7.58 13.32 1.81
CA VAL A 6 -7.48 12.26 2.82
C VAL A 6 -8.46 12.51 3.96
N ARG A 7 -8.61 13.76 4.40
CA ARG A 7 -9.54 14.13 5.46
C ARG A 7 -11.00 13.81 5.10
N ASP A 8 -11.38 13.95 3.83
CA ASP A 8 -12.72 13.62 3.35
C ASP A 8 -12.91 12.12 3.08
N GLU A 9 -11.83 11.39 2.75
CA GLU A 9 -11.84 9.94 2.64
C GLU A 9 -12.02 9.27 4.01
N ILE A 10 -11.23 9.65 5.01
CA ILE A 10 -11.27 9.00 6.33
C ILE A 10 -12.57 9.26 7.09
N LYS A 11 -13.32 10.32 6.73
CA LYS A 11 -14.66 10.63 7.26
C LYS A 11 -15.71 9.59 6.88
N ARG A 12 -15.50 8.86 5.78
CA ARG A 12 -16.48 7.92 5.22
C ARG A 12 -16.48 6.60 5.99
N GLY A 13 -17.55 5.82 5.81
CA GLY A 13 -17.70 4.50 6.44
C GLY A 13 -18.31 4.56 7.84
N ASP A 14 -17.95 3.59 8.67
CA ASP A 14 -18.47 3.47 10.04
C ASP A 14 -18.17 4.73 10.88
N VAL A 15 -19.19 5.23 11.59
CA VAL A 15 -19.13 6.50 12.31
C VAL A 15 -18.15 6.45 13.49
N ILE A 16 -18.04 5.32 14.17
CA ILE A 16 -17.14 5.15 15.32
C ILE A 16 -15.69 5.13 14.81
N LEU A 17 -15.42 4.32 13.79
CA LEU A 17 -14.07 4.22 13.21
C LEU A 17 -13.64 5.53 12.52
N SER A 18 -14.58 6.23 11.88
CA SER A 18 -14.35 7.55 11.28
C SER A 18 -13.92 8.58 12.30
N ARG A 19 -14.60 8.62 13.46
CA ARG A 19 -14.22 9.50 14.58
C ARG A 19 -12.82 9.19 15.08
N GLN A 20 -12.49 7.91 15.28
CA GLN A 20 -11.15 7.49 15.72
C GLN A 20 -10.06 7.92 14.73
N ARG A 21 -10.26 7.71 13.42
CA ARG A 21 -9.31 8.15 12.39
C ARG A 21 -9.11 9.66 12.39
N LEU A 22 -10.20 10.42 12.53
CA LEU A 22 -10.14 11.89 12.57
C LEU A 22 -9.40 12.42 13.80
N GLU A 23 -9.57 11.77 14.94
CA GLU A 23 -8.87 12.13 16.17
C GLU A 23 -7.35 11.91 16.04
N ILE A 24 -6.94 10.78 15.47
CA ILE A 24 -5.52 10.45 15.22
C ILE A 24 -4.84 11.51 14.34
N VAL A 25 -5.52 11.99 13.29
CA VAL A 25 -4.92 12.95 12.35
C VAL A 25 -5.13 14.41 12.74
N SER A 26 -5.81 14.69 13.85
CA SER A 26 -6.22 16.05 14.24
C SER A 26 -5.05 17.01 14.50
N SER A 27 -3.90 16.48 14.91
CA SER A 27 -2.66 17.25 15.14
C SER A 27 -1.85 17.51 13.87
N LEU A 28 -2.21 16.91 12.74
CA LEU A 28 -1.46 17.04 11.49
C LEU A 28 -1.83 18.33 10.76
N THR A 29 -0.82 19.04 10.25
CA THR A 29 -1.03 20.20 9.37
C THR A 29 -1.76 19.79 8.09
N VAL A 30 -2.86 20.48 7.79
CA VAL A 30 -3.64 20.27 6.57
C VAL A 30 -3.03 21.08 5.42
N LEU A 31 -2.74 20.42 4.31
CA LEU A 31 -2.18 21.06 3.12
C LEU A 31 -3.26 21.83 2.34
N GLU A 32 -2.85 22.90 1.65
CA GLU A 32 -3.75 23.71 0.82
C GLU A 32 -3.91 23.13 -0.58
N LEU A 33 -5.12 23.23 -1.14
CA LEU A 33 -5.39 22.95 -2.55
C LEU A 33 -5.18 24.24 -3.36
N SER A 34 -3.92 24.54 -3.68
CA SER A 34 -3.57 25.73 -4.47
C SER A 34 -3.98 25.57 -5.94
N GLN A 35 -3.92 26.68 -6.69
CA GLN A 35 -4.17 26.65 -8.14
C GLN A 35 -3.21 25.71 -8.87
N ASP A 36 -1.95 25.63 -8.42
CA ASP A 36 -0.94 24.72 -8.99
C ASP A 36 -1.32 23.24 -8.79
N VAL A 37 -1.93 22.90 -7.64
CA VAL A 37 -2.46 21.55 -7.41
C VAL A 37 -3.54 21.23 -8.42
N ILE A 38 -4.50 22.14 -8.64
CA ILE A 38 -5.60 21.93 -9.60
C ILE A 38 -5.04 21.72 -11.01
N VAL A 39 -4.11 22.58 -11.44
CA VAL A 39 -3.47 22.47 -12.77
C VAL A 39 -2.73 21.14 -12.92
N LEU A 40 -2.03 20.67 -11.90
CA LEU A 40 -1.32 19.39 -11.96
C LEU A 40 -2.29 18.20 -11.96
N VAL A 41 -3.40 18.27 -11.22
CA VAL A 41 -4.47 17.26 -11.28
C VAL A 41 -5.01 17.12 -12.70
N ASP A 42 -5.37 18.25 -13.32
CA ASP A 42 -5.93 18.25 -14.68
C ASP A 42 -4.93 17.64 -15.67
N LYS A 43 -3.63 18.02 -15.58
CA LYS A 43 -2.59 17.42 -16.42
C LYS A 43 -2.45 15.90 -16.23
N LEU A 44 -2.51 15.40 -15.00
CA LEU A 44 -2.41 13.96 -14.72
C LEU A 44 -3.60 13.17 -15.29
N LEU A 45 -4.78 13.78 -15.33
CA LEU A 45 -6.00 13.22 -15.88
C LEU A 45 -6.03 13.31 -17.42
N ASP A 46 -5.70 14.47 -17.99
CA ASP A 46 -5.71 14.72 -19.44
C ASP A 46 -4.68 13.87 -20.18
N THR A 47 -3.53 13.61 -19.56
CA THR A 47 -2.51 12.71 -20.11
C THR A 47 -2.88 11.23 -20.02
N GLY A 48 -3.96 10.89 -19.29
CA GLY A 48 -4.42 9.52 -19.07
C GLY A 48 -3.50 8.68 -18.18
N VAL A 49 -2.52 9.32 -17.52
CA VAL A 49 -1.63 8.63 -16.59
C VAL A 49 -2.41 8.17 -15.38
N VAL A 50 -3.30 9.02 -14.85
CA VAL A 50 -4.32 8.63 -13.89
C VAL A 50 -5.68 8.56 -14.61
N PRO A 51 -6.47 7.50 -14.44
CA PRO A 51 -7.74 7.39 -15.13
C PRO A 51 -8.76 8.38 -14.56
N LEU A 52 -9.68 8.87 -15.41
CA LEU A 52 -10.71 9.85 -15.05
C LEU A 52 -11.64 9.43 -13.91
N ASN A 53 -11.80 8.13 -13.68
CA ASN A 53 -12.58 7.60 -12.57
C ASN A 53 -11.82 7.58 -11.22
N SER A 54 -10.54 7.97 -11.21
CA SER A 54 -9.68 7.99 -10.02
C SER A 54 -9.12 9.39 -9.76
N VAL A 55 -9.98 10.41 -9.82
CA VAL A 55 -9.64 11.80 -9.46
C VAL A 55 -8.96 11.92 -8.08
N PRO A 56 -9.38 11.19 -7.02
CA PRO A 56 -8.69 11.27 -5.73
C PRO A 56 -7.22 10.88 -5.79
N ASP A 57 -6.85 9.86 -6.58
CA ASP A 57 -5.45 9.46 -6.76
C ASP A 57 -4.62 10.59 -7.39
N ALA A 58 -5.15 11.25 -8.42
CA ALA A 58 -4.51 12.41 -9.05
C ALA A 58 -4.33 13.56 -8.06
N GLN A 59 -5.32 13.82 -7.20
CA GLN A 59 -5.25 14.86 -6.18
C GLN A 59 -4.18 14.55 -5.12
N HIS A 60 -4.08 13.31 -4.65
CA HIS A 60 -3.04 12.92 -3.69
C HIS A 60 -1.63 13.13 -4.26
N ILE A 61 -1.41 12.70 -5.51
CA ILE A 61 -0.14 12.89 -6.21
C ILE A 61 0.18 14.38 -6.38
N ALA A 62 -0.80 15.17 -6.84
CA ALA A 62 -0.60 16.59 -7.11
C ALA A 62 -0.31 17.40 -5.83
N VAL A 63 -1.06 17.14 -4.75
CA VAL A 63 -0.82 17.78 -3.45
C VAL A 63 0.57 17.44 -2.93
N ALA A 64 0.96 16.17 -2.94
CA ALA A 64 2.29 15.76 -2.49
C ALA A 64 3.40 16.43 -3.33
N THR A 65 3.24 16.46 -4.64
CA THR A 65 4.21 17.04 -5.58
C THR A 65 4.35 18.55 -5.42
N VAL A 66 3.24 19.31 -5.39
CA VAL A 66 3.27 20.78 -5.30
C VAL A 66 3.82 21.25 -3.95
N HIS A 67 3.52 20.53 -2.87
CA HIS A 67 4.04 20.85 -1.53
C HIS A 67 5.44 20.30 -1.28
N ASN A 68 6.12 19.74 -2.29
CA ASN A 68 7.44 19.12 -2.19
C ASN A 68 7.53 18.07 -1.07
N ILE A 69 6.46 17.30 -0.89
CA ILE A 69 6.47 16.16 0.01
C ILE A 69 7.36 15.08 -0.62
N GLU A 70 8.34 14.62 0.15
CA GLU A 70 9.36 13.71 -0.36
C GLU A 70 8.78 12.35 -0.75
N TYR A 71 7.92 11.78 0.12
CA TYR A 71 7.31 10.47 -0.10
C TYR A 71 5.78 10.55 -0.05
N LEU A 72 5.12 9.97 -1.05
CA LEU A 72 3.72 9.63 -1.04
C LEU A 72 3.58 8.11 -0.99
N VAL A 73 3.18 7.63 0.20
CA VAL A 73 3.07 6.20 0.49
C VAL A 73 1.67 5.70 0.14
N SER A 74 1.57 4.62 -0.65
CA SER A 74 0.28 4.06 -1.05
C SER A 74 0.35 2.54 -1.30
N TRP A 75 -0.79 1.87 -1.11
CA TRP A 75 -0.99 0.47 -1.49
C TRP A 75 -1.64 0.32 -2.88
N ASN A 76 -1.98 1.43 -3.55
CA ASN A 76 -2.69 1.39 -4.84
C ASN A 76 -1.71 1.08 -6.00
N HIS A 77 -1.40 -0.20 -6.19
CA HIS A 77 -0.59 -0.70 -7.32
C HIS A 77 -1.29 -0.58 -8.67
N LYS A 78 -2.58 -0.25 -8.73
CA LYS A 78 -3.30 -0.15 -9.98
C LYS A 78 -3.10 1.22 -10.64
N HIS A 79 -3.02 2.26 -9.83
CA HIS A 79 -3.06 3.64 -10.32
C HIS A 79 -1.90 4.52 -9.85
N ILE A 80 -1.22 4.18 -8.75
CA ILE A 80 -0.18 5.03 -8.14
C ILE A 80 1.19 4.36 -8.17
N VAL A 81 1.37 3.24 -7.45
CA VAL A 81 2.70 2.68 -7.15
C VAL A 81 3.20 1.64 -8.17
N ASN A 82 2.48 1.45 -9.29
CA ASN A 82 2.99 0.61 -10.38
C ASN A 82 4.22 1.27 -11.03
N GLU A 83 5.30 0.53 -11.24
CA GLU A 83 6.55 1.08 -11.80
C GLU A 83 6.36 1.88 -13.09
N HIS A 84 5.57 1.36 -14.04
CA HIS A 84 5.29 2.06 -15.28
C HIS A 84 4.48 3.35 -15.04
N LYS A 85 3.53 3.32 -14.08
CA LYS A 85 2.79 4.52 -13.68
C LYS A 85 3.68 5.52 -12.97
N ARG A 86 4.58 5.09 -12.08
CA ARG A 86 5.53 5.96 -11.38
C ARG A 86 6.36 6.77 -12.37
N GLU A 87 6.92 6.13 -13.38
CA GLU A 87 7.72 6.83 -14.41
C GLU A 87 6.88 7.78 -15.26
N GLN A 88 5.66 7.39 -15.64
CA GLN A 88 4.75 8.28 -16.36
C GLN A 88 4.35 9.50 -15.51
N ILE A 89 4.02 9.30 -14.23
CA ILE A 89 3.68 10.38 -13.30
C ILE A 89 4.87 11.33 -13.13
N LYS A 90 6.08 10.79 -12.89
CA LYS A 90 7.31 11.57 -12.77
C LYS A 90 7.52 12.45 -14.00
N ARG A 91 7.32 11.89 -15.19
CA ARG A 91 7.43 12.63 -16.45
C ARG A 91 6.42 13.78 -16.52
N VAL A 92 5.14 13.52 -16.25
CA VAL A 92 4.10 14.57 -16.31
C VAL A 92 4.36 15.67 -15.28
N CYS A 93 4.78 15.32 -14.06
CA CYS A 93 5.16 16.30 -13.04
C CYS A 93 6.32 17.19 -13.50
N ARG A 94 7.38 16.60 -14.08
CA ARG A 94 8.54 17.35 -14.61
C ARG A 94 8.17 18.25 -15.79
N GLU A 95 7.38 17.74 -16.73
CA GLU A 95 6.86 18.53 -17.86
C GLU A 95 5.96 19.68 -17.40
N ALA A 96 5.29 19.51 -16.25
CA ALA A 96 4.52 20.56 -15.60
C ALA A 96 5.35 21.55 -14.79
N GLY A 97 6.66 21.35 -14.66
CA GLY A 97 7.58 22.24 -13.93
C GLY A 97 7.76 21.89 -12.45
N PHE A 98 7.31 20.72 -12.00
CA PHE A 98 7.39 20.29 -10.61
C PHE A 98 8.41 19.17 -10.40
N ASN A 99 8.96 19.12 -9.18
CA ASN A 99 9.78 17.99 -8.74
C ASN A 99 8.85 16.85 -8.29
N PRO A 100 8.88 15.68 -8.94
CA PRO A 100 7.96 14.60 -8.60
C PRO A 100 8.27 14.04 -7.21
N THR A 101 7.21 13.79 -6.45
CA THR A 101 7.28 13.06 -5.17
C THR A 101 7.66 11.58 -5.40
N ILE A 102 8.30 10.95 -4.42
CA ILE A 102 8.63 9.53 -4.44
C ILE A 102 7.36 8.74 -4.14
N LEU A 103 6.92 7.93 -5.11
CA LEU A 103 5.76 7.04 -4.96
C LEU A 103 6.24 5.67 -4.52
N CYS A 104 5.89 5.24 -3.32
CA CYS A 104 6.32 3.96 -2.78
C CYS A 104 5.24 3.26 -1.96
N THR A 105 5.42 1.96 -1.77
CA THR A 105 4.67 1.19 -0.78
C THR A 105 5.24 1.40 0.61
N PRO A 106 4.49 1.12 1.69
CA PRO A 106 5.04 1.16 3.04
C PRO A 106 6.26 0.26 3.23
N ILE A 107 6.30 -0.89 2.53
CA ILE A 107 7.42 -1.83 2.61
C ILE A 107 8.67 -1.20 1.99
N GLU A 108 8.56 -0.69 0.76
CA GLU A 108 9.67 0.01 0.09
C GLU A 108 10.19 1.19 0.92
N LEU A 109 9.30 1.96 1.58
CA LEU A 109 9.71 3.05 2.47
C LEU A 109 10.46 2.53 3.71
N MET A 110 9.98 1.46 4.34
CA MET A 110 10.63 0.88 5.51
C MET A 110 12.02 0.35 5.17
N GLU A 111 12.19 -0.27 4.00
CA GLU A 111 13.49 -0.73 3.51
C GLU A 111 14.45 0.45 3.29
N ASP A 112 13.98 1.54 2.66
CA ASP A 112 14.79 2.74 2.42
C ASP A 112 15.23 3.41 3.74
N ILE A 113 14.31 3.56 4.70
CA ILE A 113 14.63 4.10 6.04
C ILE A 113 15.63 3.18 6.75
N GLN A 114 15.45 1.86 6.69
CA GLN A 114 16.38 0.91 7.32
C GLN A 114 17.77 0.95 6.67
N MET A 115 17.86 1.12 5.34
CA MET A 115 19.14 1.32 4.63
C MET A 115 19.84 2.62 5.06
N GLN A 116 19.08 3.67 5.37
CA GLN A 116 19.62 4.93 5.91
C GLN A 116 20.06 4.77 7.38
N GLU A 117 19.34 3.98 8.18
CA GLU A 117 19.68 3.69 9.58
C GLU A 117 20.86 2.70 9.74
N THR A 118 21.13 1.84 8.74
CA THR A 118 22.17 0.80 8.85
C THR A 118 23.60 1.34 8.84
N ALA A 119 23.82 2.62 8.56
CA ALA A 119 25.15 3.22 8.59
C ALA A 119 25.67 3.47 10.03
N GLU A 120 24.79 3.62 11.02
CA GLU A 120 25.20 3.85 12.42
C GLU A 120 24.34 3.05 13.42
N LYS A 121 24.84 1.85 13.76
CA LYS A 121 24.49 1.01 14.92
C LYS A 121 23.18 0.20 14.84
N GLN A 122 23.24 -0.94 14.15
CA GLN A 122 22.66 -2.16 14.71
C GLN A 122 23.83 -3.06 15.18
N PRO A 123 23.88 -3.46 16.46
CA PRO A 123 24.77 -4.55 16.84
C PRO A 123 24.39 -5.77 16.01
N GLU A 124 25.39 -6.48 15.48
CA GLU A 124 25.20 -7.72 14.70
C GLU A 124 24.12 -8.58 15.33
N PHE A 125 23.09 -8.91 14.53
CA PHE A 125 22.02 -9.82 14.95
C PHE A 125 22.65 -11.18 15.31
N ASP A 126 22.79 -11.43 16.60
CA ASP A 126 23.19 -12.72 17.14
C ASP A 126 21.93 -13.48 17.62
N PRO A 127 21.52 -14.55 16.92
CA PRO A 127 20.34 -15.33 17.27
C PRO A 127 20.42 -16.01 18.64
N GLU A 128 21.61 -16.12 19.27
CA GLU A 128 21.75 -16.65 20.63
C GLU A 128 21.47 -15.62 21.72
N THR A 129 21.60 -14.32 21.43
CA THR A 129 21.49 -13.24 22.45
C THR A 129 20.28 -12.31 22.27
N TYR A 130 19.63 -12.32 21.10
CA TYR A 130 18.44 -11.49 20.86
C TYR A 130 17.13 -12.25 21.04
N THR A 131 16.69 -12.42 22.29
CA THR A 131 15.37 -12.98 22.60
C THR A 131 14.36 -11.86 22.86
N ASN A 132 13.68 -11.41 21.80
CA ASN A 132 12.45 -10.63 21.96
C ASN A 132 11.28 -11.61 22.23
N PRO A 133 10.45 -11.40 23.27
CA PRO A 133 9.32 -12.29 23.56
C PRO A 133 8.37 -12.47 22.37
N ILE A 134 8.19 -11.46 21.53
CA ILE A 134 7.36 -11.57 20.30
C ILE A 134 8.02 -12.50 19.28
N LEU A 135 9.35 -12.49 19.19
CA LEU A 135 10.08 -13.28 18.22
C LEU A 135 10.13 -14.76 18.63
N GLU A 136 10.25 -15.03 19.92
CA GLU A 136 10.13 -16.39 20.48
C GLU A 136 8.75 -16.99 20.20
N GLU A 137 7.69 -16.20 20.40
CA GLU A 137 6.32 -16.55 20.02
C GLU A 137 6.21 -16.86 18.51
N CYS A 138 6.78 -16.01 17.65
CA CYS A 138 6.81 -16.22 16.20
C CYS A 138 7.52 -17.52 15.81
N TYR A 139 8.67 -17.83 16.42
CA TYR A 139 9.41 -19.06 16.14
C TYR A 139 8.68 -20.30 16.65
N ARG A 140 8.04 -20.23 17.83
CA ARG A 140 7.22 -21.33 18.34
C ARG A 140 6.04 -21.61 17.41
N ILE A 141 5.31 -20.58 17.01
CA ILE A 141 4.19 -20.69 16.06
C ILE A 141 4.68 -21.28 14.73
N LYS A 142 5.82 -20.82 14.21
CA LYS A 142 6.42 -21.34 12.97
C LYS A 142 6.77 -22.83 13.11
N ALA A 143 7.34 -23.23 14.24
CA ALA A 143 7.69 -24.62 14.52
C ALA A 143 6.44 -25.51 14.58
N GLU A 144 5.40 -25.08 15.30
CA GLU A 144 4.12 -25.77 15.39
C GLU A 144 3.45 -25.94 14.02
N ILE A 145 3.40 -24.88 13.21
CA ILE A 145 2.86 -24.92 11.85
C ILE A 145 3.69 -25.88 10.98
N SER A 146 5.01 -25.83 11.05
CA SER A 146 5.88 -26.73 10.26
C SER A 146 5.79 -28.20 10.67
N ALA A 147 5.42 -28.47 11.93
CA ALA A 147 5.18 -29.83 12.42
C ALA A 147 3.84 -30.38 11.93
N GLN A 148 2.85 -29.50 11.73
CA GLN A 148 1.51 -29.87 11.26
C GLN A 148 1.41 -29.94 9.73
N PHE A 149 2.17 -29.12 9.00
CA PHE A 149 2.11 -29.00 7.54
C PHE A 149 3.50 -29.15 6.93
N LYS A 150 3.65 -30.09 6.01
CA LYS A 150 4.95 -30.39 5.37
C LYS A 150 5.24 -29.43 4.21
N THR A 151 4.19 -28.88 3.60
CA THR A 151 4.31 -27.92 2.50
C THR A 151 3.42 -26.71 2.73
N THR A 152 3.83 -25.57 2.14
CA THR A 152 3.05 -24.33 2.18
C THR A 152 1.67 -24.48 1.52
N GLU A 153 1.56 -25.33 0.50
CA GLU A 153 0.30 -25.63 -0.19
C GLU A 153 -0.69 -26.36 0.73
N GLU A 154 -0.24 -27.35 1.49
CA GLU A 154 -1.07 -28.08 2.47
C GLU A 154 -1.64 -27.13 3.53
N TYR A 155 -0.79 -26.25 4.07
CA TYR A 155 -1.20 -25.24 5.04
C TYR A 155 -2.24 -24.28 4.45
N TYR A 156 -2.02 -23.82 3.21
CA TYR A 156 -2.97 -22.94 2.53
C TYR A 156 -4.33 -23.60 2.30
N HIS A 157 -4.35 -24.86 1.88
CA HIS A 157 -5.58 -25.63 1.71
C HIS A 157 -6.35 -25.79 3.02
N TYR A 158 -5.64 -26.04 4.13
CA TYR A 158 -6.22 -26.13 5.46
C TYR A 158 -6.87 -24.81 5.90
N LEU A 159 -6.16 -23.67 5.78
CA LEU A 159 -6.69 -22.35 6.13
C LEU A 159 -7.93 -22.01 5.30
N LYS A 160 -7.92 -22.34 4.01
CA LYS A 160 -9.05 -22.10 3.11
C LYS A 160 -10.29 -22.91 3.53
N ALA A 161 -10.10 -24.17 3.90
CA ALA A 161 -11.19 -25.03 4.38
C ALA A 161 -11.79 -24.52 5.70
N MET A 162 -10.95 -24.09 6.64
CA MET A 162 -11.42 -23.45 7.89
C MET A 162 -12.23 -22.19 7.61
N GLN A 163 -11.76 -21.34 6.69
CA GLN A 163 -12.44 -20.09 6.34
C GLN A 163 -13.82 -20.35 5.69
N GLU A 164 -13.96 -21.40 4.88
CA GLU A 164 -15.25 -21.82 4.32
C GLU A 164 -16.23 -22.30 5.40
N GLU A 165 -15.73 -23.03 6.40
CA GLU A 165 -16.53 -23.47 7.55
C GLU A 165 -16.96 -22.30 8.45
N GLU A 166 -16.06 -21.34 8.70
CA GLU A 166 -16.36 -20.12 9.45
C GLU A 166 -17.37 -19.22 8.71
N LYS A 167 -17.25 -19.10 7.38
CA LYS A 167 -18.25 -18.43 6.53
C LYS A 167 -19.62 -19.12 6.63
N ARG A 168 -19.64 -20.45 6.66
CA ARG A 168 -20.88 -21.23 6.86
C ARG A 168 -21.50 -20.98 8.24
N LYS A 169 -20.67 -20.68 9.24
CA LYS A 169 -21.06 -20.26 10.60
C LYS A 169 -21.38 -18.75 10.70
N GLY A 170 -21.31 -18.01 9.59
CA GLY A 170 -21.70 -16.59 9.53
C GLY A 170 -20.61 -15.60 9.94
N ILE A 171 -19.38 -16.06 10.21
CA ILE A 171 -18.23 -15.21 10.55
C ILE A 171 -17.64 -14.68 9.23
N LYS A 172 -17.57 -13.35 9.07
CA LYS A 172 -16.98 -12.70 7.90
C LYS A 172 -15.63 -12.09 8.26
N TYR A 173 -14.55 -12.74 7.85
CA TYR A 173 -13.20 -12.15 7.87
C TYR A 173 -12.94 -11.30 6.64
N VAL A 174 -12.33 -10.13 6.83
CA VAL A 174 -11.73 -9.32 5.75
C VAL A 174 -10.35 -9.92 5.46
N SER A 175 -10.15 -10.45 4.25
CA SER A 175 -8.83 -10.92 3.82
C SER A 175 -7.97 -9.72 3.45
N TYR A 176 -6.79 -9.59 4.05
CA TYR A 176 -5.79 -8.56 3.72
C TYR A 176 -4.87 -8.96 2.56
N TYR A 177 -5.03 -10.18 2.01
CA TYR A 177 -4.21 -10.70 0.90
C TYR A 177 -5.13 -11.32 -0.16
N GLU A 178 -5.16 -10.74 -1.35
CA GLU A 178 -5.69 -11.37 -2.56
C GLU A 178 -4.49 -11.75 -3.43
N PRO A 179 -4.12 -13.04 -3.55
CA PRO A 179 -3.11 -13.45 -4.50
C PRO A 179 -3.69 -13.23 -5.91
N SER A 180 -3.10 -12.24 -6.59
CA SER A 180 -3.35 -11.84 -7.96
C SER A 180 -3.57 -13.00 -8.92
N ASN A 181 -4.66 -12.92 -9.68
CA ASN A 181 -4.95 -13.67 -10.91
C ASN A 181 -3.68 -13.90 -11.77
N GLN A 182 -3.12 -15.10 -11.72
CA GLN A 182 -2.36 -15.62 -12.85
C GLN A 182 -3.35 -15.99 -13.95
N LYS A 183 -3.60 -15.06 -14.87
CA LYS A 183 -4.19 -15.43 -16.17
C LYS A 183 -3.19 -16.33 -16.88
N THR A 184 -3.50 -17.61 -16.97
CA THR A 184 -2.86 -18.52 -17.93
C THR A 184 -3.21 -18.09 -19.36
N PRO A 185 -2.29 -18.24 -20.33
CA PRO A 185 -2.55 -17.86 -21.72
C PRO A 185 -3.55 -18.82 -22.35
N VAL A 186 -4.56 -18.26 -23.01
CA VAL A 186 -5.54 -19.00 -23.83
C VAL A 186 -4.79 -19.58 -25.03
N LYS A 187 -4.80 -20.91 -25.17
CA LYS A 187 -4.44 -21.59 -26.42
C LYS A 187 -5.50 -21.27 -27.47
N CYS A 188 -5.07 -20.74 -28.62
CA CYS A 188 -5.86 -20.81 -29.85
C CYS A 188 -5.78 -22.26 -30.34
N ASP A 189 -6.90 -22.98 -30.31
CA ASP A 189 -7.06 -24.19 -31.10
C ASP A 189 -7.70 -23.76 -32.43
N ASP A 190 -6.92 -23.92 -33.50
CA ASP A 190 -7.40 -24.00 -34.88
C ASP A 190 -8.21 -25.28 -35.04
N SER A 191 -9.39 -25.19 -35.68
CA SER A 191 -10.07 -26.32 -36.31
C SER A 191 -10.97 -25.80 -37.42
N ASP A 192 -10.65 -26.24 -38.63
CA ASP A 192 -11.42 -26.13 -39.88
C ASP A 192 -12.89 -26.57 -39.76
#